data_AF-A0A5D0USV3-F1
#
_entry.id   AF-A0A5D0USV3-F1
#
_cell.length_a   1.000
_cell.length_b   1.000
_cell.length_c   1.000
_cell.angle_alpha   90.00
_cell.angle_beta   90.00
_cell.angle_gamma   90.00
#
_symmetry.space_group_name_H-M   'P 1'
#
loop_
_entity.id
_entity.type
_entity.pdbx_description
1 polymer ?
#
loop_
_entity_poly.entity_id
_entity_poly.type
_entity_poly.pdbx_seq_one_letter_code
_entity_poly.pdbx_strand_id
1 'polypeptide(L)'
;MRLSIDLSSPAIAATIDRDGARIPVTLNGRLVMPHGIILDPAGQLRVGVAAQSEPSASYQFIREPLELLGRADTDPQVDAVQLLAGQLWHVADQAARQAAGPVTALTVTIPSGWGPRRRGHLTDAAARAGLPAPAMVTAPAALAAYATAAGTVPDGSCLLICQADRHPATLTVLQATTDGYRELATRSINPTRDLDQALAQRIVDANTADDDPLRAETAHPTQGQGGLLLESVRQARQLLTAQDRAPVLLPAPRKPTVITRDDVAAAAQPLLDEVDAAVHDILGAADVDRHHLSGVIQREAETIPGLRDRLTTATGLTPATLSGHSHALADGALTLTAAHHQATGTAADTQLPRVRLRIRDLTSAILLGACSLTLLLQAILTADINTTYALRVVGVRLSLPELGTAGALAMLTAFAVAHLAPTTWLAGAPSASTPEPATGSLIRRGYLAAAAGGTITAALYGLATGTAVEFDYGPYLKWTLGCALPLAACAAVIAAAAPRIPAHALPAWLARIRPAILHAAIGATGIYLLRAALTLTPPVDVTGMPGLIASAGAALIGVATALTAIRGRTARAITAPGLAIGYAIVVSYDTHSALIVGYLVALTWWGIQLTAHTLRLVFPAAGKALRRLMDGPTS
;
A
#
# COMPACT_ATOMS: atom_id res chain seq x y z
N MET A 1 2.84 -10.10 8.67
CA MET A 1 2.64 -9.46 10.00
C MET A 1 2.87 -7.97 9.86
N ARG A 2 2.35 -7.15 10.79
CA ARG A 2 2.61 -5.71 10.79
C ARG A 2 3.72 -5.41 11.78
N LEU A 3 4.69 -4.62 11.39
CA LEU A 3 5.79 -4.20 12.26
C LEU A 3 5.69 -2.70 12.48
N SER A 4 5.73 -2.27 13.73
CA SER A 4 5.97 -0.88 14.07
C SER A 4 7.31 -0.70 14.76
N ILE A 5 8.06 0.31 14.33
CA ILE A 5 9.37 0.66 14.86
C ILE A 5 9.29 2.09 15.39
N ASP A 6 9.68 2.25 16.65
CA ASP A 6 9.91 3.54 17.26
C ASP A 6 11.37 3.96 17.02
N LEU A 7 11.54 5.01 16.22
CA LEU A 7 12.85 5.63 15.99
C LEU A 7 13.00 6.97 16.72
N SER A 8 11.93 7.47 17.34
CA SER A 8 11.87 8.84 17.85
C SER A 8 12.31 8.99 19.30
N SER A 9 12.34 7.89 20.06
CA SER A 9 12.88 7.86 21.43
C SER A 9 14.39 7.60 21.46
N PRO A 10 15.08 7.80 22.61
CA PRO A 10 16.54 7.55 22.76
C PRO A 10 17.01 6.13 22.50
N ALA A 11 16.09 5.18 22.51
CA ALA A 11 16.34 3.79 22.14
C ALA A 11 15.23 3.32 21.21
N ILE A 12 15.60 2.43 20.30
CA ILE A 12 14.70 1.80 19.35
C ILE A 12 13.90 0.73 20.08
N ALA A 13 12.58 0.84 19.96
CA ALA A 13 11.64 -0.19 20.37
C ALA A 13 10.85 -0.62 19.13
N ALA A 14 10.40 -1.88 19.08
CA ALA A 14 9.54 -2.33 18.01
C ALA A 14 8.45 -3.28 18.53
N THR A 15 7.30 -3.28 17.87
CA THR A 15 6.17 -4.15 18.18
C THR A 15 5.64 -4.78 16.91
N ILE A 16 5.30 -6.06 16.99
CA ILE A 16 4.61 -6.80 15.94
C ILE A 16 3.12 -6.88 16.29
N ASP A 17 2.27 -6.57 15.31
CA ASP A 17 0.87 -7.00 15.34
C ASP A 17 0.70 -8.23 14.45
N ARG A 18 0.25 -9.32 15.08
CA ARG A 18 -0.07 -10.59 14.44
C ARG A 18 -1.45 -11.03 14.91
N ASP A 19 -2.41 -11.00 13.99
CA ASP A 19 -3.77 -11.47 14.22
C ASP A 19 -4.44 -10.80 15.44
N GLY A 20 -4.11 -9.52 15.69
CA GLY A 20 -4.60 -8.72 16.83
C GLY A 20 -3.77 -8.83 18.09
N ALA A 21 -2.82 -9.77 18.17
CA ALA A 21 -1.88 -9.90 19.27
C ALA A 21 -0.68 -8.96 19.06
N ARG A 22 -0.43 -8.10 20.06
CA ARG A 22 0.75 -7.23 20.10
C ARG A 22 1.90 -7.96 20.78
N ILE A 23 3.02 -8.06 20.09
CA ILE A 23 4.20 -8.79 20.54
C ILE A 23 5.40 -7.82 20.49
N PRO A 24 5.95 -7.40 21.65
CA PRO A 24 7.18 -6.62 21.70
C PRO A 24 8.34 -7.38 21.06
N VAL A 25 9.12 -6.72 20.20
CA VAL A 25 10.27 -7.33 19.55
C VAL A 25 11.47 -7.29 20.48
N THR A 26 12.13 -8.44 20.64
CA THR A 26 13.39 -8.54 21.36
C THR A 26 14.54 -8.22 20.40
N LEU A 27 15.21 -7.11 20.64
CA LEU A 27 16.35 -6.62 19.88
C LEU A 27 17.66 -6.92 20.61
N ASN A 28 18.52 -7.74 20.02
CA ASN A 28 19.79 -8.17 20.60
C ASN A 28 19.64 -8.74 22.04
N GLY A 29 18.55 -9.47 22.30
CA GLY A 29 18.24 -10.03 23.62
C GLY A 29 17.62 -9.05 24.63
N ARG A 30 17.29 -7.82 24.22
CA ARG A 30 16.66 -6.78 25.07
C ARG A 30 15.38 -6.25 24.43
N LEU A 31 14.51 -5.62 25.20
CA LEU A 31 13.27 -5.01 24.67
C LEU A 31 13.52 -3.71 23.88
N VAL A 32 14.67 -3.07 24.11
CA VAL A 32 15.10 -1.86 23.40
C VAL A 32 16.55 -1.97 22.94
N MET A 33 16.87 -1.26 21.87
CA MET A 33 18.21 -1.21 21.27
C MET A 33 18.69 0.23 21.18
N PRO A 34 19.95 0.55 21.54
CA PRO A 34 20.52 1.88 21.31
C PRO A 34 20.51 2.28 19.83
N HIS A 35 20.48 3.59 19.55
CA HIS A 35 20.60 4.10 18.17
C HIS A 35 22.00 3.99 17.57
N GLY A 36 23.02 3.79 18.41
CA GLY A 36 24.41 3.88 18.00
C GLY A 36 24.81 2.85 16.95
N ILE A 37 25.63 3.29 16.00
CA ILE A 37 26.14 2.51 14.87
C ILE A 37 27.66 2.62 14.86
N ILE A 38 28.35 1.49 14.68
CA ILE A 38 29.78 1.43 14.36
C ILE A 38 29.95 1.07 12.89
N LEU A 39 30.75 1.86 12.17
CA LEU A 39 31.26 1.54 10.85
C LEU A 39 32.72 1.08 10.96
N ASP A 40 33.02 -0.07 10.36
CA ASP A 40 34.40 -0.55 10.24
C ASP A 40 35.10 0.02 8.99
N PRO A 41 36.44 -0.06 8.89
CA PRO A 41 37.18 0.36 7.70
C PRO A 41 36.79 -0.36 6.41
N ALA A 42 36.16 -1.54 6.50
CA ALA A 42 35.71 -2.34 5.37
C ALA A 42 34.26 -2.00 4.95
N GLY A 43 33.61 -1.05 5.63
CA GLY A 43 32.23 -0.63 5.37
C GLY A 43 31.14 -1.52 6.00
N GLN A 44 31.49 -2.45 6.90
CA GLN A 44 30.51 -3.23 7.65
C GLN A 44 29.89 -2.42 8.78
N LEU A 45 28.60 -2.63 8.96
CA LEU A 45 27.75 -1.87 9.86
C LEU A 45 27.37 -2.73 11.07
N ARG A 46 27.71 -2.27 12.27
CA ARG A 46 27.23 -2.83 13.54
C ARG A 46 26.23 -1.87 14.18
N VAL A 47 24.99 -2.31 14.34
CA VAL A 47 23.90 -1.51 14.93
C VAL A 47 23.64 -1.89 16.38
N GLY A 48 23.03 -0.98 17.13
CA GLY A 48 22.64 -1.24 18.52
C GLY A 48 23.79 -1.09 19.51
N VAL A 49 24.78 -0.28 19.17
CA VAL A 49 25.97 -0.06 19.99
C VAL A 49 25.71 1.06 20.99
N ALA A 50 25.98 0.79 22.27
CA ALA A 50 25.89 1.81 23.32
C ALA A 50 27.05 2.79 23.24
N ALA A 51 26.80 4.06 23.59
CA ALA A 51 27.80 5.13 23.51
C ALA A 51 29.08 4.91 24.33
N GLN A 52 29.02 4.08 25.37
CA GLN A 52 30.17 3.73 26.23
C GLN A 52 31.13 2.73 25.57
N SER A 53 30.78 2.18 24.41
CA SER A 53 31.67 1.31 23.62
C SER A 53 32.49 2.19 22.68
N GLU A 54 33.55 2.83 23.19
CA GLU A 54 34.48 3.57 22.32
C GLU A 54 35.13 2.60 21.32
N PRO A 55 35.01 2.85 20.02
CA PRO A 55 35.68 2.02 19.02
C PRO A 55 37.20 2.23 19.07
N SER A 56 37.95 1.25 18.58
CA SER A 56 39.36 1.46 18.22
C SER A 56 39.48 2.62 17.21
N ALA A 57 40.62 3.33 17.19
CA ALA A 57 40.84 4.54 16.39
C ALA A 57 40.53 4.43 14.87
N SER A 58 40.42 3.20 14.35
CA SER A 58 40.07 2.92 12.95
C SER A 58 38.56 2.82 12.65
N TYR A 59 37.69 2.83 13.67
CA TYR A 59 36.25 2.65 13.51
C TYR A 59 35.50 3.97 13.75
N GLN A 60 34.46 4.23 12.97
CA GLN A 60 33.63 5.43 13.13
C GLN A 60 32.36 5.11 13.92
N PHE A 61 32.15 5.80 15.05
CA PHE A 61 30.92 5.69 15.84
C PHE A 61 29.97 6.83 15.52
N ILE A 62 28.71 6.48 15.27
CA ILE A 62 27.61 7.41 14.98
C ILE A 62 26.55 7.20 16.04
N ARG A 63 26.36 8.20 16.90
CA ARG A 63 25.44 8.11 18.05
C ARG A 63 23.97 8.21 17.62
N GLU A 64 23.64 9.17 16.77
CA GLU A 64 22.26 9.49 16.37
C GLU A 64 22.14 9.59 14.84
N PRO A 65 21.93 8.45 14.15
CA PRO A 65 21.86 8.41 12.69
C PRO A 65 20.64 9.16 12.12
N LEU A 66 19.54 9.28 12.88
CA LEU A 66 18.36 10.04 12.46
C LEU A 66 18.65 11.53 12.24
N GLU A 67 19.55 12.11 13.03
CA GLU A 67 19.91 13.53 12.94
C GLU A 67 20.66 13.88 11.65
N LEU A 68 21.30 12.89 11.03
CA LEU A 68 21.99 13.05 9.74
C LEU A 68 21.00 13.19 8.57
N LEU A 69 19.74 12.78 8.74
CA LEU A 69 18.75 12.83 7.68
C LEU A 69 18.41 14.27 7.27
N GLY A 70 18.54 14.54 5.97
CA GLY A 70 18.19 15.83 5.38
C GLY A 70 19.26 16.91 5.55
N ARG A 71 20.40 16.61 6.21
CA ARG A 71 21.60 17.45 6.15
C ARG A 71 22.24 17.34 4.76
N ALA A 72 22.89 18.41 4.31
CA ALA A 72 23.78 18.34 3.14
C ALA A 72 25.07 17.61 3.55
N ASP A 73 25.79 17.03 2.58
CA ASP A 73 26.99 16.21 2.76
C ASP A 73 27.83 16.65 3.98
N THR A 74 27.90 15.78 4.98
CA THR A 74 28.85 15.90 6.09
C THR A 74 30.21 15.41 5.61
N ASP A 75 31.30 15.98 6.11
CA ASP A 75 32.65 15.44 5.93
C ASP A 75 33.03 14.65 7.20
N PRO A 76 33.31 13.33 7.12
CA PRO A 76 33.29 12.46 5.94
C PRO A 76 31.87 12.16 5.43
N GLN A 77 31.75 11.91 4.12
CA GLN A 77 30.48 11.60 3.44
C GLN A 77 29.91 10.26 3.92
N VAL A 78 29.06 10.31 4.94
CA VAL A 78 28.34 9.14 5.45
C VAL A 78 26.93 9.11 4.84
N ASP A 79 26.60 8.02 4.13
CA ASP A 79 25.24 7.83 3.60
C ASP A 79 24.25 7.49 4.73
N ALA A 80 23.63 8.54 5.29
CA ALA A 80 22.64 8.42 6.35
C ALA A 80 21.45 7.52 5.98
N VAL A 81 21.06 7.46 4.70
CA VAL A 81 19.98 6.60 4.23
C VAL A 81 20.41 5.13 4.30
N GLN A 82 21.66 4.83 3.98
CA GLN A 82 22.21 3.48 4.09
C GLN A 82 22.34 3.02 5.54
N LEU A 83 22.76 3.91 6.46
CA LEU A 83 22.81 3.59 7.89
C LEU A 83 21.43 3.23 8.45
N LEU A 84 20.44 4.07 8.12
CA LEU A 84 19.06 3.85 8.54
C LEU A 84 18.49 2.57 7.91
N ALA A 85 18.80 2.28 6.65
CA ALA A 85 18.41 1.04 5.99
C ALA A 85 18.95 -0.19 6.73
N GLY A 86 20.23 -0.16 7.13
CA GLY A 86 20.83 -1.23 7.92
C GLY A 86 20.18 -1.42 9.29
N GLN A 87 19.83 -0.33 9.96
CA GLN A 87 19.12 -0.37 11.25
C GLN A 87 17.70 -0.91 11.12
N LEU A 88 16.95 -0.45 10.11
CA LEU A 88 15.60 -0.96 9.81
C LEU A 88 15.62 -2.43 9.42
N TRP A 89 16.59 -2.85 8.60
CA TRP A 89 16.77 -4.24 8.21
C TRP A 89 17.03 -5.13 9.43
N HIS A 90 17.94 -4.71 10.32
CA HIS A 90 18.27 -5.47 11.53
C HIS A 90 17.06 -5.67 12.46
N VAL A 91 16.30 -4.60 12.71
CA VAL A 91 15.07 -4.67 13.51
C VAL A 91 14.03 -5.58 12.86
N ALA A 92 13.86 -5.47 11.53
CA ALA A 92 12.90 -6.30 10.80
C ALA A 92 13.31 -7.78 10.72
N ASP A 93 14.61 -8.09 10.61
CA ASP A 93 15.13 -9.46 10.64
C ASP A 93 14.85 -10.11 12.01
N GLN A 94 15.14 -9.40 13.11
CA GLN A 94 14.83 -9.88 14.47
C GLN A 94 13.32 -10.08 14.66
N ALA A 95 12.50 -9.16 14.17
CA ALA A 95 11.05 -9.29 14.19
C ALA A 95 10.57 -10.52 13.39
N ALA A 96 11.10 -10.71 12.18
CA ALA A 96 10.72 -11.81 11.29
C ALA A 96 11.08 -13.18 11.87
N ARG A 97 12.24 -13.28 12.53
CA ARG A 97 12.65 -14.49 13.27
C ARG A 97 11.73 -14.75 14.46
N GLN A 98 11.44 -13.73 15.27
CA GLN A 98 10.60 -13.88 16.47
C GLN A 98 9.16 -14.30 16.13
N ALA A 99 8.59 -13.77 15.05
CA ALA A 99 7.20 -14.05 14.65
C ALA A 99 7.07 -15.10 13.54
N ALA A 100 8.16 -15.71 13.07
CA ALA A 100 8.16 -16.74 12.02
C ALA A 100 7.35 -16.34 10.76
N GLY A 101 7.56 -15.12 10.25
CA GLY A 101 6.85 -14.64 9.06
C GLY A 101 7.34 -13.29 8.54
N PRO A 102 7.02 -12.94 7.28
CA PRO A 102 7.49 -11.70 6.67
C PRO A 102 6.69 -10.47 7.16
N VAL A 103 7.37 -9.33 7.21
CA VAL A 103 6.77 -8.01 7.40
C VAL A 103 5.96 -7.63 6.17
N THR A 104 4.65 -7.46 6.32
CA THR A 104 3.72 -7.12 5.23
C THR A 104 3.28 -5.67 5.25
N ALA A 105 3.44 -4.99 6.39
CA ALA A 105 3.23 -3.56 6.55
C ALA A 105 4.23 -3.04 7.59
N LEU A 106 4.77 -1.85 7.34
CA LEU A 106 5.72 -1.17 8.21
C LEU A 106 5.11 0.13 8.70
N THR A 107 5.23 0.40 9.98
CA THR A 107 4.86 1.67 10.60
C THR A 107 6.06 2.22 11.35
N VAL A 108 6.40 3.49 11.15
CA VAL A 108 7.57 4.10 11.78
C VAL A 108 7.16 5.38 12.48
N THR A 109 7.55 5.54 13.74
CA THR A 109 7.36 6.83 14.43
C THR A 109 8.40 7.83 13.96
N ILE A 110 7.96 9.05 13.71
CA ILE A 110 8.83 10.16 13.32
C ILE A 110 8.67 11.36 14.26
N PRO A 111 9.72 12.17 14.48
CA PRO A 111 9.58 13.43 15.17
C PRO A 111 8.59 14.38 14.47
N SER A 112 7.92 15.22 15.27
CA SER A 112 7.11 16.32 14.74
C SER A 112 7.96 17.31 13.93
N GLY A 113 7.35 17.96 12.95
CA GLY A 113 8.03 18.92 12.08
C GLY A 113 8.91 18.33 10.96
N TRP A 114 9.00 16.99 10.83
CA TRP A 114 9.70 16.38 9.69
C TRP A 114 9.03 16.72 8.35
N GLY A 115 9.74 17.50 7.52
CA GLY A 115 9.32 17.87 6.16
C GLY A 115 9.51 16.76 5.11
N PRO A 116 9.11 17.01 3.84
CA PRO A 116 9.06 16.00 2.78
C PRO A 116 10.40 15.30 2.51
N ARG A 117 11.53 16.00 2.60
CA ARG A 117 12.87 15.44 2.34
C ARG A 117 13.23 14.32 3.32
N ARG A 118 13.09 14.55 4.64
CA ARG A 118 13.39 13.54 5.67
C ARG A 118 12.45 12.33 5.57
N ARG A 119 11.17 12.56 5.27
CA ARG A 119 10.19 11.49 4.99
C ARG A 119 10.55 10.68 3.74
N GLY A 120 11.02 11.34 2.69
CA GLY A 120 11.55 10.70 1.49
C GLY A 120 12.73 9.78 1.81
N HIS A 121 13.72 10.29 2.56
CA HIS A 121 14.88 9.50 2.98
C HIS A 121 14.49 8.27 3.82
N LEU A 122 13.50 8.37 4.71
CA LEU A 122 12.99 7.22 5.46
C LEU A 122 12.32 6.17 4.54
N THR A 123 11.61 6.64 3.50
CA THR A 123 11.00 5.76 2.49
C THR A 123 12.08 5.03 1.68
N ASP A 124 13.12 5.74 1.28
CA ASP A 124 14.27 5.17 0.56
C ASP A 124 15.03 4.17 1.43
N ALA A 125 15.24 4.48 2.71
CA ALA A 125 15.88 3.56 3.65
C ALA A 125 15.08 2.27 3.84
N ALA A 126 13.75 2.36 3.97
CA ALA A 126 12.88 1.20 4.05
C ALA A 126 12.93 0.34 2.76
N ALA A 127 12.95 0.98 1.59
CA ALA A 127 13.08 0.28 0.31
C ALA A 127 14.44 -0.46 0.20
N ARG A 128 15.55 0.20 0.59
CA ARG A 128 16.88 -0.43 0.63
C ARG A 128 16.98 -1.58 1.63
N ALA A 129 16.22 -1.51 2.73
CA ALA A 129 16.09 -2.59 3.71
C ALA A 129 15.19 -3.76 3.23
N GLY A 130 14.60 -3.67 2.03
CA GLY A 130 13.67 -4.68 1.51
C GLY A 130 12.30 -4.69 2.20
N LEU A 131 11.92 -3.57 2.85
CA LEU A 131 10.68 -3.42 3.61
C LEU A 131 9.59 -2.72 2.78
N PRO A 132 8.30 -2.94 3.10
CA PRO A 132 7.21 -2.18 2.49
C PRO A 132 7.33 -0.69 2.85
N ALA A 133 6.76 0.18 2.01
CA ALA A 133 6.76 1.61 2.26
C ALA A 133 6.16 1.93 3.65
N PRO A 134 6.85 2.70 4.49
CA PRO A 134 6.45 2.91 5.88
C PRO A 134 5.25 3.87 5.96
N ALA A 135 4.23 3.47 6.73
CA ALA A 135 3.26 4.41 7.26
C ALA A 135 3.94 5.22 8.37
N MET A 136 4.04 6.53 8.21
CA MET A 136 4.71 7.40 9.18
C MET A 136 3.70 8.01 10.14
N VAL A 137 3.95 7.87 11.44
CA VAL A 137 3.11 8.44 12.50
C VAL A 137 3.98 9.37 13.32
N THR A 138 3.50 10.56 13.66
CA THR A 138 4.29 11.44 14.54
C THR A 138 4.36 10.86 15.95
N ALA A 139 5.51 10.97 16.59
CA ALA A 139 5.71 10.50 17.96
C ALA A 139 4.63 11.00 18.94
N PRO A 140 4.22 12.29 18.96
CA PRO A 140 3.16 12.72 19.88
C PRO A 140 1.81 12.09 19.57
N ALA A 141 1.45 11.90 18.30
CA ALA A 141 0.20 11.23 17.92
C ALA A 141 0.19 9.76 18.37
N ALA A 142 1.31 9.06 18.17
CA ALA A 142 1.48 7.69 18.66
C ALA A 142 1.37 7.64 20.19
N LEU A 143 1.98 8.60 20.90
CA LEU A 143 1.92 8.65 22.36
C LEU A 143 0.49 8.89 22.87
N ALA A 144 -0.24 9.80 22.24
CA ALA A 144 -1.65 10.05 22.54
C ALA A 144 -2.51 8.80 22.34
N ALA A 145 -2.33 8.11 21.20
CA ALA A 145 -3.05 6.87 20.90
C ALA A 145 -2.73 5.73 21.88
N TYR A 146 -1.51 5.69 22.41
CA TYR A 146 -1.14 4.73 23.44
C TYR A 146 -1.78 5.07 24.80
N ALA A 147 -1.61 6.32 25.26
CA ALA A 147 -2.10 6.78 26.55
C ALA A 147 -3.62 6.67 26.68
N THR A 148 -4.32 6.83 25.56
CA THR A 148 -5.78 6.85 25.51
C THR A 148 -6.36 5.53 25.05
N ALA A 149 -5.57 4.48 24.81
CA ALA A 149 -6.06 3.19 24.29
C ALA A 149 -7.15 2.53 25.16
N ALA A 150 -7.19 2.86 26.47
CA ALA A 150 -8.19 2.35 27.42
C ALA A 150 -9.44 3.24 27.56
N GLY A 151 -9.51 4.40 26.89
CA GLY A 151 -10.61 5.35 27.01
C GLY A 151 -10.95 6.03 25.68
N THR A 152 -12.09 6.70 25.61
CA THR A 152 -12.49 7.47 24.42
C THR A 152 -12.21 8.94 24.65
N VAL A 153 -11.38 9.54 23.78
CA VAL A 153 -11.19 10.99 23.74
C VAL A 153 -12.25 11.56 22.78
N PRO A 154 -13.10 12.50 23.23
CA PRO A 154 -14.12 13.09 22.37
C PRO A 154 -13.52 13.74 21.12
N ASP A 155 -14.19 13.60 19.99
CA ASP A 155 -13.76 14.21 18.73
C ASP A 155 -13.69 15.75 18.88
N GLY A 156 -12.65 16.35 18.30
CA GLY A 156 -12.39 17.79 18.41
C GLY A 156 -11.74 18.26 19.71
N SER A 157 -11.63 17.41 20.74
CA SER A 157 -10.93 17.78 21.99
C SER A 157 -9.41 17.86 21.81
N CYS A 158 -8.74 18.67 22.63
CA CYS A 158 -7.30 18.91 22.51
C CYS A 158 -6.51 18.20 23.63
N LEU A 159 -5.30 17.75 23.31
CA LEU A 159 -4.34 17.15 24.22
C LEU A 159 -3.01 17.88 24.12
N LEU A 160 -2.37 18.15 25.27
CA LEU A 160 -0.99 18.63 25.31
C LEU A 160 -0.05 17.45 25.54
N ILE A 161 0.92 17.27 24.64
CA ILE A 161 1.93 16.22 24.74
C ILE A 161 3.27 16.88 25.08
N CYS A 162 3.86 16.51 26.22
CA CYS A 162 5.21 16.88 26.61
C CYS A 162 6.15 15.68 26.41
N GLN A 163 7.06 15.80 25.45
CA GLN A 163 8.11 14.82 25.19
C GLN A 163 9.45 15.38 25.62
N ALA A 164 9.90 14.98 26.80
CA ALA A 164 11.22 15.29 27.37
C ALA A 164 12.16 14.05 27.33
N ASP A 165 11.81 13.06 26.51
CA ASP A 165 12.69 11.92 26.21
C ASP A 165 13.69 12.23 25.10
N ARG A 166 13.61 13.38 24.44
CA ARG A 166 14.58 13.82 23.41
C ARG A 166 15.09 15.23 23.70
N HIS A 167 16.24 15.56 23.13
CA HIS A 167 16.83 16.89 23.24
C HIS A 167 16.69 17.64 21.90
N PRO A 168 16.13 18.85 21.89
CA PRO A 168 15.46 19.51 23.01
C PRO A 168 14.10 18.88 23.35
N ALA A 169 13.63 19.11 24.58
CA ALA A 169 12.27 18.72 24.98
C ALA A 169 11.24 19.45 24.12
N THR A 170 10.09 18.84 23.88
CA THR A 170 9.07 19.41 22.99
C THR A 170 7.66 19.33 23.57
N LEU A 171 6.88 20.37 23.28
CA LEU A 171 5.45 20.45 23.53
C LEU A 171 4.72 20.39 22.20
N THR A 172 3.71 19.53 22.11
CA THR A 172 2.85 19.40 20.94
C THR A 172 1.40 19.42 21.37
N VAL A 173 0.60 20.28 20.73
CA VAL A 173 -0.86 20.29 20.90
C VAL A 173 -1.47 19.45 19.78
N LEU A 174 -2.23 18.43 20.18
CA LEU A 174 -2.97 17.56 19.27
C LEU A 174 -4.46 17.80 19.43
N GLN A 175 -5.19 17.69 18.33
CA GLN A 175 -6.64 17.58 18.35
C GLN A 175 -7.04 16.15 18.00
N ALA A 176 -7.93 15.55 18.79
CA ALA A 176 -8.56 14.28 18.46
C ALA A 176 -9.44 14.44 17.21
N THR A 177 -9.29 13.50 16.28
CA THR A 177 -10.11 13.38 15.08
C THR A 177 -10.75 11.98 15.03
N THR A 178 -11.79 11.80 14.20
CA THR A 178 -12.41 10.48 13.98
C THR A 178 -11.41 9.37 13.63
N ASP A 179 -10.32 9.74 12.95
CA ASP A 179 -9.33 8.81 12.39
C ASP A 179 -7.99 8.83 13.16
N GLY A 180 -7.90 9.55 14.29
CA GLY A 180 -6.69 9.62 15.10
C GLY A 180 -6.44 11.00 15.71
N TYR A 181 -5.28 11.59 15.38
CA TYR A 181 -4.85 12.88 15.92
C TYR A 181 -4.30 13.79 14.83
N ARG A 182 -4.69 15.07 14.90
CA ARG A 182 -4.13 16.15 14.09
C ARG A 182 -3.21 17.01 14.96
N GLU A 183 -1.98 17.22 14.50
CA GLU A 183 -1.04 18.15 15.13
C GLU A 183 -1.43 19.59 14.79
N LEU A 184 -1.73 20.41 15.81
CA LEU A 184 -2.08 21.82 15.64
C LEU A 184 -0.84 22.70 15.68
N ALA A 185 0.01 22.48 16.68
CA ALA A 185 1.27 23.19 16.83
C ALA A 185 2.28 22.34 17.60
N THR A 186 3.57 22.57 17.30
CA THR A 186 4.69 22.01 18.06
C THR A 186 5.70 23.10 18.38
N ARG A 187 6.21 23.10 19.62
CA ARG A 187 7.29 23.98 20.08
C ARG A 187 8.35 23.17 20.83
N SER A 188 9.62 23.49 20.61
CA SER A 188 10.72 23.02 21.46
C SER A 188 10.92 23.94 22.66
N ILE A 189 11.22 23.32 23.81
CA ILE A 189 11.73 24.00 25.01
C ILE A 189 13.25 23.91 24.93
N ASN A 190 13.90 25.04 24.67
CA ASN A 190 15.34 25.13 24.42
C ASN A 190 15.98 25.95 25.53
N PRO A 191 16.22 25.35 26.72
CA PRO A 191 16.92 26.06 27.77
C PRO A 191 18.30 26.48 27.28
N THR A 192 18.82 27.57 27.84
CA THR A 192 20.18 28.06 27.56
C THR A 192 21.26 26.98 27.74
N ARG A 193 21.03 26.00 28.63
CA ARG A 193 21.85 24.79 28.81
C ARG A 193 20.96 23.58 29.02
N ASP A 194 21.35 22.45 28.44
CA ASP A 194 20.78 21.14 28.77
C ASP A 194 21.02 20.80 30.25
N LEU A 195 20.18 19.96 30.86
CA LEU A 195 20.26 19.54 32.26
C LEU A 195 21.65 18.99 32.63
N ASP A 196 22.22 18.14 31.78
CA ASP A 196 23.58 17.60 32.00
C ASP A 196 24.62 18.72 32.01
N GLN A 197 24.49 19.68 31.10
CA GLN A 197 25.43 20.79 30.98
C GLN A 197 25.26 21.79 32.12
N ALA A 198 24.02 22.07 32.54
CA ALA A 198 23.71 22.91 33.69
C ALA A 198 24.27 22.28 34.98
N LEU A 199 24.10 20.97 35.15
CA LEU A 199 24.64 20.25 36.30
C LEU A 199 26.17 20.19 36.27
N ALA A 200 26.78 19.89 35.11
CA ALA A 200 28.23 19.92 34.95
C ALA A 200 28.82 21.30 35.27
N GLN A 201 28.20 22.37 34.78
CA GLN A 201 28.66 23.72 35.08
C GLN A 201 28.58 24.03 36.58
N ARG A 202 27.46 23.72 37.25
CA ARG A 202 27.32 23.93 38.70
C ARG A 202 28.34 23.13 39.50
N ILE A 203 28.66 21.92 39.06
CA ILE A 203 29.71 21.10 39.66
C ILE A 203 31.08 21.77 39.50
N VAL A 204 31.42 22.27 38.30
CA VAL A 204 32.70 22.95 38.09
C VAL A 204 32.77 24.24 38.90
N ASP A 205 31.73 25.08 38.85
CA ASP A 205 31.68 26.35 39.59
C ASP A 205 31.88 26.15 41.10
N ALA A 206 31.33 25.07 41.66
CA ALA A 206 31.44 24.77 43.09
C ALA A 206 32.78 24.12 43.50
N ASN A 207 33.51 23.49 42.57
CA ASN A 207 34.68 22.65 42.88
C ASN A 207 35.99 23.16 42.27
N THR A 208 35.98 24.23 41.47
CA THR A 208 37.17 24.81 40.85
C THR A 208 37.30 26.32 41.12
N ALA A 209 38.52 26.83 41.00
CA ALA A 209 38.78 28.28 41.00
C ALA A 209 38.24 28.94 39.72
N ASP A 210 38.10 30.28 39.75
CA ASP A 210 37.53 31.06 38.65
C ASP A 210 38.37 31.01 37.36
N ASP A 211 39.68 30.84 37.48
CA ASP A 211 40.65 30.75 36.38
C ASP A 211 40.88 29.32 35.87
N ASP A 212 40.15 28.34 36.40
CA ASP A 212 40.32 26.95 36.02
C ASP A 212 39.90 26.69 34.55
N PRO A 213 40.77 26.05 33.72
CA PRO A 213 40.50 25.84 32.30
C PRO A 213 39.25 24.99 32.02
N LEU A 214 38.85 24.12 32.95
CA LEU A 214 37.66 23.27 32.82
C LEU A 214 36.38 24.11 32.73
N ARG A 215 36.33 25.30 33.34
CA ARG A 215 35.18 26.22 33.26
C ARG A 215 34.92 26.69 31.83
N ALA A 216 35.98 26.95 31.07
CA ALA A 216 35.87 27.33 29.67
C ALA A 216 35.46 26.12 28.80
N GLU A 217 35.98 24.93 29.11
CA GLU A 217 35.64 23.70 28.38
C GLU A 217 34.18 23.24 28.62
N THR A 218 33.62 23.39 29.83
CA THR A 218 32.21 23.05 30.09
C THR A 218 31.21 23.98 29.38
N ALA A 219 31.64 25.17 28.96
CA ALA A 219 30.79 26.05 28.17
C ALA A 219 30.54 25.50 26.75
N HIS A 220 31.50 24.76 26.17
CA HIS A 220 31.41 24.12 24.86
C HIS A 220 31.95 22.68 24.88
N PRO A 221 31.24 21.74 25.52
CA PRO A 221 31.76 20.41 25.82
C PRO A 221 31.58 19.48 24.62
N THR A 222 32.38 19.66 23.57
CA THR A 222 32.35 18.81 22.37
C THR A 222 33.43 17.73 22.39
N GLN A 223 34.60 18.00 22.98
CA GLN A 223 35.73 17.06 23.15
C GLN A 223 36.57 17.42 24.39
N GLY A 224 37.50 16.55 24.81
CA GLY A 224 38.45 16.86 25.89
C GLY A 224 37.90 16.60 27.31
N GLN A 225 38.33 17.39 28.29
CA GLN A 225 38.00 17.18 29.70
C GLN A 225 36.52 17.47 29.99
N GLY A 226 35.94 18.48 29.32
CA GLY A 226 34.51 18.79 29.42
C GLY A 226 33.59 17.64 28.97
N GLY A 227 34.00 16.89 27.93
CA GLY A 227 33.26 15.71 27.46
C GLY A 227 33.28 14.55 28.47
N LEU A 228 34.44 14.29 29.09
CA LEU A 228 34.58 13.27 30.14
C LEU A 228 33.73 13.61 31.37
N LEU A 229 33.68 14.89 31.76
CA LEU A 229 32.82 15.33 32.85
C LEU A 229 31.33 15.10 32.54
N LEU A 230 30.87 15.48 31.35
CA LEU A 230 29.47 15.25 30.95
C LEU A 230 29.09 13.77 31.03
N GLU A 231 29.98 12.87 30.60
CA GLU A 231 29.71 11.43 30.71
C GLU A 231 29.66 10.97 32.18
N SER A 232 30.56 11.47 33.03
CA SER A 232 30.50 11.18 34.47
C SER A 232 29.22 11.72 35.12
N VAL A 233 28.73 12.90 34.69
CA VAL A 233 27.47 13.48 35.17
C VAL A 233 26.26 12.62 34.77
N ARG A 234 26.22 12.14 33.52
CA ARG A 234 25.17 11.21 33.06
C ARG A 234 25.15 9.93 33.87
N GLN A 235 26.31 9.32 34.08
CA GLN A 235 26.44 8.11 34.91
C GLN A 235 25.96 8.35 36.34
N ALA A 236 26.33 9.50 36.93
CA ALA A 236 25.90 9.86 38.28
C ALA A 236 24.38 10.08 38.37
N ARG A 237 23.77 10.78 37.41
CA ARG A 237 22.30 10.91 37.29
C ARG A 237 21.61 9.55 37.22
N GLN A 238 22.15 8.63 36.43
CA GLN A 238 21.60 7.29 36.32
C GLN A 238 21.63 6.56 37.68
N LEU A 239 22.73 6.65 38.43
CA LEU A 239 22.84 6.10 39.79
C LEU A 239 21.84 6.73 40.76
N LEU A 240 21.59 8.04 40.65
CA LEU A 240 20.62 8.76 41.49
C LEU A 240 19.16 8.28 41.32
N THR A 241 18.88 7.51 40.27
CA THR A 241 17.57 6.84 40.11
C THR A 241 17.34 5.80 41.23
N ALA A 242 18.39 5.09 41.64
CA ALA A 242 18.33 4.05 42.67
C ALA A 242 18.93 4.47 44.02
N GLN A 243 19.77 5.50 44.03
CA GLN A 243 20.53 5.95 45.20
C GLN A 243 20.24 7.44 45.50
N ASP A 244 20.47 7.87 46.74
CA ASP A 244 20.28 9.28 47.11
C ASP A 244 21.48 10.16 46.79
N ARG A 245 22.65 9.54 46.56
CA ARG A 245 23.93 10.20 46.28
C ARG A 245 24.68 9.45 45.19
N ALA A 246 25.43 10.17 44.35
CA ALA A 246 26.26 9.57 43.32
C ALA A 246 27.59 10.34 43.16
N PRO A 247 28.72 9.63 42.95
CA PRO A 247 30.00 10.28 42.70
C PRO A 247 30.07 10.80 41.26
N VAL A 248 30.67 11.98 41.09
CA VAL A 248 31.06 12.54 39.80
C VAL A 248 32.59 12.67 39.78
N LEU A 249 33.21 12.02 38.82
CA LEU A 249 34.64 12.07 38.58
C LEU A 249 34.96 13.34 37.81
N LEU A 250 35.75 14.21 38.43
CA LEU A 250 36.29 15.40 37.78
C LEU A 250 37.61 15.03 37.08
N PRO A 251 37.86 15.56 35.87
CA PRO A 251 39.14 15.36 35.18
C PRO A 251 40.32 15.82 36.03
N ALA A 252 41.38 15.00 36.06
CA ALA A 252 42.60 15.28 36.82
C ALA A 252 43.14 16.70 36.50
N PRO A 253 43.67 17.43 37.49
CA PRO A 253 44.04 17.00 38.86
C PRO A 253 42.94 17.18 39.92
N ARG A 254 41.69 17.46 39.52
CA ARG A 254 40.59 17.81 40.43
C ARG A 254 40.11 16.59 41.23
N LYS A 255 39.69 16.81 42.47
CA LYS A 255 39.16 15.74 43.33
C LYS A 255 37.74 15.37 42.89
N PRO A 256 37.35 14.08 42.92
CA PRO A 256 35.97 13.68 42.71
C PRO A 256 35.01 14.36 43.70
N THR A 257 33.78 14.59 43.26
CA THR A 257 32.72 15.20 44.07
C THR A 257 31.50 14.27 44.15
N VAL A 258 30.55 14.58 45.02
CA VAL A 258 29.31 13.79 45.20
C VAL A 258 28.12 14.71 44.97
N ILE A 259 27.19 14.27 44.15
CA ILE A 259 25.94 14.97 43.87
C ILE A 259 24.75 14.23 44.47
N THR A 260 23.66 14.97 44.68
CA THR A 260 22.39 14.52 45.25
C THR A 260 21.23 14.80 44.29
N ARG A 261 20.04 14.30 44.63
CA ARG A 261 18.80 14.62 43.89
C ARG A 261 18.45 16.12 43.93
N ASP A 262 18.78 16.80 45.02
CA ASP A 262 18.55 18.24 45.17
C ASP A 262 19.45 19.04 44.21
N ASP A 263 20.66 18.57 43.95
CA ASP A 263 21.57 19.17 42.96
C ASP A 263 20.98 19.07 41.55
N VAL A 264 20.40 17.92 41.20
CA VAL A 264 19.69 17.72 39.92
C VAL A 264 18.45 18.62 39.83
N ALA A 265 17.65 18.70 40.89
CA ALA A 265 16.46 19.55 40.92
C ALA A 265 16.83 21.04 40.71
N ALA A 266 17.87 21.52 41.40
CA ALA A 266 18.34 22.89 41.21
C ALA A 266 19.00 23.11 39.84
N ALA A 267 19.58 22.09 39.21
CA ALA A 267 20.09 22.18 37.83
C ALA A 267 18.97 22.17 36.77
N ALA A 268 17.81 21.58 37.08
CA ALA A 268 16.63 21.56 36.20
C ALA A 268 15.86 22.89 36.21
N GLN A 269 16.10 23.77 37.19
CA GLN A 269 15.36 25.02 37.37
C GLN A 269 15.27 25.89 36.10
N PRO A 270 16.34 26.11 35.30
CA PRO A 270 16.24 26.89 34.07
C PRO A 270 15.27 26.31 33.03
N LEU A 271 15.21 24.97 32.92
CA LEU A 271 14.23 24.30 32.06
C LEU A 271 12.81 24.52 32.60
N LEU A 272 12.63 24.39 33.92
CA LEU A 272 11.33 24.58 34.59
C LEU A 272 10.79 26.00 34.45
N ASP A 273 11.67 27.01 34.49
CA ASP A 273 11.29 28.42 34.35
C ASP A 273 10.77 28.75 32.94
N GLU A 274 11.15 27.97 31.91
CA GLU A 274 10.64 28.13 30.55
C GLU A 274 9.30 27.43 30.30
N VAL A 275 8.90 26.47 31.14
CA VAL A 275 7.70 25.62 30.89
C VAL A 275 6.42 26.45 30.80
N ASP A 276 6.22 27.39 31.71
CA ASP A 276 4.97 28.18 31.76
C ASP A 276 4.80 29.04 30.51
N ALA A 277 5.87 29.71 30.07
CA ALA A 277 5.89 30.47 28.82
C ALA A 277 5.74 29.54 27.60
N ALA A 278 6.40 28.36 27.63
CA ALA A 278 6.30 27.34 26.59
C ALA A 278 4.87 26.86 26.37
N VAL A 279 4.15 26.58 27.46
CA VAL A 279 2.75 26.17 27.43
C VAL A 279 1.84 27.30 26.96
N HIS A 280 2.06 28.54 27.41
CA HIS A 280 1.24 29.67 26.96
C HIS A 280 1.38 29.92 25.46
N ASP A 281 2.61 29.98 24.96
CA ASP A 281 2.87 30.29 23.55
C ASP A 281 2.39 29.17 22.62
N ILE A 282 2.54 27.88 23.01
CA ILE A 282 2.08 26.78 22.17
C ILE A 282 0.55 26.70 22.09
N LEU A 283 -0.14 27.03 23.17
CA LEU A 283 -1.59 27.12 23.20
C LEU A 283 -2.08 28.29 22.34
N GLY A 284 -1.40 29.44 22.41
CA GLY A 284 -1.67 30.57 21.51
C GLY A 284 -1.41 30.24 20.04
N ALA A 285 -0.30 29.56 19.73
CA ALA A 285 0.02 29.12 18.36
C ALA A 285 -0.97 28.08 17.81
N ALA A 286 -1.57 27.27 18.69
CA ALA A 286 -2.60 26.30 18.32
C ALA A 286 -4.01 26.90 18.25
N ASP A 287 -4.20 28.16 18.67
CA ASP A 287 -5.52 28.81 18.86
C ASP A 287 -6.44 28.01 19.82
N VAL A 288 -5.85 27.53 20.93
CA VAL A 288 -6.52 26.67 21.92
C VAL A 288 -6.39 27.27 23.31
N ASP A 289 -7.51 27.61 23.94
CA ASP A 289 -7.50 27.98 25.36
C ASP A 289 -7.27 26.77 26.29
N ARG A 290 -6.72 27.03 27.49
CA ARG A 290 -6.46 25.99 28.51
C ARG A 290 -7.68 25.11 28.83
N HIS A 291 -8.88 25.69 28.83
CA HIS A 291 -10.12 24.96 29.14
C HIS A 291 -10.58 23.99 28.05
N HIS A 292 -10.03 24.09 26.84
CA HIS A 292 -10.25 23.13 25.75
C HIS A 292 -9.33 21.90 25.82
N LEU A 293 -8.34 21.92 26.72
CA LEU A 293 -7.50 20.74 26.97
C LEU A 293 -8.30 19.68 27.72
N SER A 294 -8.37 18.50 27.14
CA SER A 294 -8.96 17.30 27.75
C SER A 294 -7.95 16.49 28.56
N GLY A 295 -6.65 16.76 28.40
CA GLY A 295 -5.59 16.04 29.10
C GLY A 295 -4.19 16.51 28.73
N VAL A 296 -3.23 16.14 29.59
CA VAL A 296 -1.80 16.36 29.39
C VAL A 296 -1.10 15.01 29.50
N ILE A 297 -0.24 14.69 28.54
CA ILE A 297 0.54 13.45 28.52
C ILE A 297 2.02 13.81 28.54
N GLN A 298 2.78 13.17 29.42
CA GLN A 298 4.19 13.43 29.63
C GLN A 298 5.00 12.15 29.44
N ARG A 299 6.02 12.20 28.59
CA ARG A 299 7.01 11.13 28.41
C ARG A 299 8.40 11.69 28.66
N GLU A 300 9.16 10.97 29.47
CA GLU A 300 10.54 11.30 29.83
C GLU A 300 11.40 10.05 29.70
N ALA A 301 12.65 10.22 29.30
CA ALA A 301 13.62 9.12 29.30
C ALA A 301 14.19 8.92 30.71
N GLU A 302 14.49 10.02 31.40
CA GLU A 302 14.93 10.08 32.78
C GLU A 302 14.07 11.11 33.51
N THR A 303 13.79 10.88 34.80
CA THR A 303 12.92 11.75 35.59
C THR A 303 13.49 13.15 35.69
N ILE A 304 12.71 14.16 35.29
CA ILE A 304 13.04 15.57 35.48
C ILE A 304 12.31 16.08 36.72
N PRO A 305 13.00 16.33 37.85
CA PRO A 305 12.36 16.79 39.08
C PRO A 305 11.57 18.09 38.84
N GLY A 306 10.32 18.13 39.31
CA GLY A 306 9.46 19.32 39.24
C GLY A 306 8.74 19.56 37.91
N LEU A 307 9.06 18.84 36.82
CA LEU A 307 8.43 19.07 35.50
C LEU A 307 6.92 18.77 35.52
N ARG A 308 6.50 17.69 36.18
CA ARG A 308 5.08 17.34 36.34
C ARG A 308 4.29 18.43 37.08
N ASP A 309 4.86 18.97 38.15
CA ASP A 309 4.21 20.00 38.98
C ASP A 309 4.11 21.32 38.21
N ARG A 310 5.14 21.67 37.44
CA ARG A 310 5.13 22.84 36.55
C ARG A 310 4.09 22.70 35.45
N LEU A 311 4.03 21.56 34.76
CA LEU A 311 2.99 21.30 33.76
C LEU A 311 1.59 21.35 34.36
N THR A 312 1.41 20.83 35.58
CA THR A 312 0.12 20.91 36.29
C THR A 312 -0.27 22.35 36.58
N THR A 313 0.68 23.18 37.03
CA THR A 313 0.46 24.60 37.31
C THR A 313 0.15 25.38 36.02
N ALA A 314 0.88 25.10 34.94
CA ALA A 314 0.72 25.77 33.65
C ALA A 314 -0.63 25.45 32.98
N THR A 315 -1.11 24.21 33.10
CA THR A 315 -2.28 23.71 32.35
C THR A 315 -3.54 23.60 33.18
N GLY A 316 -3.43 23.50 34.51
CA GLY A 316 -4.53 23.15 35.42
C GLY A 316 -4.90 21.67 35.40
N LEU A 317 -4.16 20.83 34.67
CA LEU A 317 -4.42 19.40 34.51
C LEU A 317 -3.22 18.59 34.97
N THR A 318 -3.46 17.50 35.69
CA THR A 318 -2.38 16.60 36.12
C THR A 318 -1.88 15.75 34.95
N PRO A 319 -0.58 15.81 34.59
CA PRO A 319 -0.05 15.01 33.49
C PRO A 319 -0.12 13.51 33.73
N ALA A 320 -0.55 12.76 32.72
CA ALA A 320 -0.37 11.31 32.65
C ALA A 320 1.07 11.00 32.27
N THR A 321 1.87 10.56 33.25
CA THR A 321 3.28 10.24 33.04
C THR A 321 3.45 8.81 32.55
N LEU A 322 4.10 8.63 31.40
CA LEU A 322 4.40 7.34 30.80
C LEU A 322 5.86 6.94 31.04
N SER A 323 6.17 6.55 32.28
CA SER A 323 7.49 6.03 32.67
C SER A 323 7.56 4.52 32.50
N GLY A 324 8.68 3.97 32.00
CA GLY A 324 8.89 2.51 31.88
C GLY A 324 8.16 1.81 30.73
N HIS A 325 7.46 2.55 29.86
CA HIS A 325 6.72 1.99 28.72
C HIS A 325 7.50 2.12 27.42
N SER A 326 8.58 1.34 27.31
CA SER A 326 9.52 1.43 26.17
C SER A 326 8.86 1.28 24.80
N HIS A 327 7.83 0.46 24.68
CA HIS A 327 7.11 0.20 23.42
C HIS A 327 5.91 1.11 23.16
N ALA A 328 5.60 2.07 24.05
CA ALA A 328 4.38 2.87 23.95
C ALA A 328 4.20 3.57 22.60
N LEU A 329 5.28 4.13 22.04
CA LEU A 329 5.23 4.78 20.73
C LEU A 329 4.98 3.78 19.59
N ALA A 330 5.65 2.63 19.59
CA ALA A 330 5.41 1.59 18.57
C ALA A 330 3.97 1.04 18.66
N ASP A 331 3.48 0.80 19.88
CA ASP A 331 2.14 0.30 20.14
C ASP A 331 1.05 1.30 19.73
N GLY A 332 1.23 2.58 20.08
CA GLY A 332 0.30 3.63 19.71
C GLY A 332 0.27 3.90 18.20
N ALA A 333 1.43 3.83 17.53
CA ALA A 333 1.51 3.95 16.08
C ALA A 333 0.82 2.77 15.35
N LEU A 334 0.90 1.55 15.91
CA LEU A 334 0.11 0.42 15.43
C LEU A 334 -1.40 0.67 15.58
N THR A 335 -1.85 1.24 16.71
CA THR A 335 -3.27 1.57 16.91
C THR A 335 -3.78 2.48 15.79
N LEU A 336 -3.07 3.59 15.52
CA LEU A 336 -3.48 4.58 14.53
C LEU A 336 -3.48 4.03 13.10
N THR A 337 -2.45 3.27 12.74
CA THR A 337 -2.38 2.68 11.40
C THR A 337 -3.30 1.49 11.24
N ALA A 338 -3.70 0.80 12.32
CA ALA A 338 -4.67 -0.28 12.27
C ALA A 338 -6.08 0.24 11.97
N ALA A 339 -6.49 1.33 12.61
CA ALA A 339 -7.72 2.03 12.28
C ALA A 339 -7.72 2.52 10.82
N HIS A 340 -6.64 3.16 10.36
CA HIS A 340 -6.54 3.67 8.99
C HIS A 340 -6.57 2.56 7.92
N HIS A 341 -5.96 1.39 8.17
CA HIS A 341 -6.02 0.26 7.24
C HIS A 341 -7.38 -0.47 7.26
N GLN A 342 -8.08 -0.48 8.40
CA GLN A 342 -9.47 -0.96 8.45
C GLN A 342 -10.43 0.00 7.72
N ALA A 343 -10.09 1.30 7.68
CA ALA A 343 -10.83 2.34 6.97
C ALA A 343 -10.44 2.51 5.48
N THR A 344 -9.55 1.68 4.92
CA THR A 344 -9.29 1.73 3.47
C THR A 344 -10.58 1.33 2.73
N GLY A 345 -11.33 2.32 2.29
CA GLY A 345 -12.64 2.14 1.66
C GLY A 345 -12.59 1.09 0.55
N THR A 346 -13.64 0.31 0.44
CA THR A 346 -13.78 -0.63 -0.67
C THR A 346 -14.52 0.02 -1.83
N ALA A 347 -14.63 -0.67 -2.96
CA ALA A 347 -15.51 -0.25 -4.05
C ALA A 347 -16.95 -0.01 -3.55
N ALA A 348 -17.38 -0.71 -2.49
CA ALA A 348 -18.71 -0.53 -1.88
C ALA A 348 -18.91 0.86 -1.25
N ASP A 349 -17.84 1.52 -0.82
CA ASP A 349 -17.90 2.79 -0.06
C ASP A 349 -17.32 3.98 -0.84
N THR A 350 -16.81 3.73 -2.05
CA THR A 350 -16.16 4.75 -2.88
C THR A 350 -17.01 5.19 -4.06
N GLN A 351 -16.87 6.47 -4.40
CA GLN A 351 -17.50 7.10 -5.56
C GLN A 351 -16.42 7.60 -6.51
N LEU A 352 -16.37 7.04 -7.72
CA LEU A 352 -15.49 7.53 -8.78
C LEU A 352 -16.13 8.74 -9.50
N PRO A 353 -15.31 9.71 -9.95
CA PRO A 353 -15.82 10.81 -10.77
C PRO A 353 -16.41 10.27 -12.06
N ARG A 354 -17.66 10.65 -12.33
CA ARG A 354 -18.42 10.20 -13.52
C ARG A 354 -18.42 11.27 -14.59
N VAL A 355 -18.34 10.82 -15.85
CA VAL A 355 -18.35 11.68 -17.03
C VAL A 355 -19.66 11.47 -17.79
N ARG A 356 -20.15 12.49 -18.50
CA ARG A 356 -21.30 12.30 -19.41
C ARG A 356 -20.95 11.29 -20.49
N LEU A 357 -21.85 10.33 -20.74
CA LEU A 357 -21.70 9.32 -21.79
C LEU A 357 -21.54 10.01 -23.15
N ARG A 358 -20.40 9.79 -23.82
CA ARG A 358 -20.18 10.25 -25.19
C ARG A 358 -20.38 9.10 -26.18
N ILE A 359 -20.75 9.43 -27.43
CA ILE A 359 -20.83 8.45 -28.52
C ILE A 359 -19.50 7.69 -28.69
N ARG A 360 -18.36 8.38 -28.45
CA ARG A 360 -17.03 7.76 -28.47
C ARG A 360 -16.88 6.61 -27.47
N ASP A 361 -17.55 6.68 -26.32
CA ASP A 361 -17.44 5.66 -25.27
C ASP A 361 -18.22 4.38 -25.65
N LEU A 362 -19.26 4.51 -26.49
CA LEU A 362 -20.06 3.41 -27.04
C LEU A 362 -19.41 2.72 -28.25
N THR A 363 -18.40 3.30 -28.88
CA THR A 363 -17.75 2.75 -30.09
C THR A 363 -17.30 1.30 -29.91
N SER A 364 -16.80 0.97 -28.72
CA SER A 364 -16.35 -0.38 -28.36
C SER A 364 -17.49 -1.41 -28.40
N ALA A 365 -18.62 -1.11 -27.76
CA ALA A 365 -19.78 -1.96 -27.70
C ALA A 365 -20.46 -2.07 -29.07
N ILE A 366 -20.56 -0.96 -29.81
CA ILE A 366 -21.14 -0.94 -31.16
C ILE A 366 -20.32 -1.82 -32.11
N LEU A 367 -18.99 -1.70 -32.09
CA LEU A 367 -18.12 -2.48 -32.97
C LEU A 367 -18.18 -3.98 -32.65
N LEU A 368 -18.14 -4.36 -31.38
CA LEU A 368 -18.28 -5.76 -30.95
C LEU A 368 -19.67 -6.33 -31.32
N GLY A 369 -20.72 -5.53 -31.13
CA GLY A 369 -22.09 -5.90 -31.51
C GLY A 369 -22.23 -6.10 -33.01
N ALA A 370 -21.63 -5.20 -33.81
CA ALA A 370 -21.58 -5.32 -35.27
C ALA A 370 -20.85 -6.60 -35.68
N CYS A 371 -19.63 -6.86 -35.17
CA CYS A 371 -18.88 -8.08 -35.45
C CYS A 371 -19.66 -9.35 -35.07
N SER A 372 -20.34 -9.34 -33.93
CA SER A 372 -21.19 -10.44 -33.46
C SER A 372 -22.34 -10.71 -34.44
N LEU A 373 -23.06 -9.65 -34.84
CA LEU A 373 -24.19 -9.75 -35.76
C LEU A 373 -23.77 -10.15 -37.17
N THR A 374 -22.63 -9.64 -37.66
CA THR A 374 -22.12 -10.00 -39.00
C THR A 374 -21.78 -11.48 -39.10
N LEU A 375 -21.15 -12.06 -38.07
CA LEU A 375 -20.85 -13.49 -38.05
C LEU A 375 -22.12 -14.35 -37.95
N LEU A 376 -23.13 -13.90 -37.20
CA LEU A 376 -24.43 -14.57 -37.16
C LEU A 376 -25.07 -14.60 -38.56
N LEU A 377 -25.14 -13.44 -39.20
CA LEU A 377 -25.76 -13.31 -40.53
C LEU A 377 -25.00 -14.11 -41.56
N GLN A 378 -23.67 -14.09 -41.54
CA GLN A 378 -22.85 -14.90 -42.44
C GLN A 378 -23.09 -16.40 -42.24
N ALA A 379 -23.12 -16.88 -41.00
CA ALA A 379 -23.37 -18.30 -40.71
C ALA A 379 -24.74 -18.77 -41.23
N ILE A 380 -25.77 -17.91 -41.17
CA ILE A 380 -27.12 -18.21 -41.68
C ILE A 380 -27.14 -18.15 -43.22
N LEU A 381 -26.60 -17.08 -43.81
CA LEU A 381 -26.64 -16.86 -45.27
C LEU A 381 -25.76 -17.85 -46.05
N THR A 382 -24.75 -18.43 -45.41
CA THR A 382 -23.86 -19.43 -46.01
C THR A 382 -24.23 -20.87 -45.63
N ALA A 383 -25.39 -21.08 -45.01
CA ALA A 383 -25.88 -22.40 -44.66
C ALA A 383 -26.30 -23.18 -45.93
N ASP A 384 -25.79 -24.40 -46.07
CA ASP A 384 -26.15 -25.32 -47.14
C ASP A 384 -27.29 -26.24 -46.67
N ILE A 385 -28.47 -26.08 -47.28
CA ILE A 385 -29.74 -26.69 -46.84
C ILE A 385 -30.12 -27.79 -47.84
N ASN A 386 -30.05 -29.05 -47.40
CA ASN A 386 -30.46 -30.20 -48.20
C ASN A 386 -31.95 -30.48 -47.99
N THR A 387 -32.75 -30.27 -49.04
CA THR A 387 -34.20 -30.54 -49.06
C THR A 387 -34.51 -31.82 -49.83
N THR A 388 -35.57 -32.52 -49.43
CA THR A 388 -36.13 -33.65 -50.21
C THR A 388 -37.11 -33.14 -51.26
N TYR A 389 -37.50 -34.00 -52.21
CA TYR A 389 -38.50 -33.71 -53.25
C TYR A 389 -39.85 -33.14 -52.73
N ALA A 390 -40.17 -33.33 -51.44
CA ALA A 390 -41.34 -32.77 -50.77
C ALA A 390 -41.06 -31.47 -49.98
N LEU A 391 -39.99 -30.74 -50.30
CA LEU A 391 -39.55 -29.50 -49.61
C LEU A 391 -39.26 -29.64 -48.11
N ARG A 392 -39.12 -30.86 -47.59
CA ARG A 392 -38.72 -31.12 -46.20
C ARG A 392 -37.21 -31.01 -46.07
N VAL A 393 -36.73 -30.19 -45.14
CA VAL A 393 -35.30 -30.09 -44.81
C VAL A 393 -34.83 -31.39 -44.15
N VAL A 394 -33.83 -32.06 -44.74
CA VAL A 394 -33.28 -33.34 -44.28
C VAL A 394 -31.93 -33.15 -43.57
N GLY A 395 -31.22 -32.07 -43.89
CA GLY A 395 -30.00 -31.70 -43.19
C GLY A 395 -29.51 -30.32 -43.55
N VAL A 396 -28.77 -29.73 -42.63
CA VAL A 396 -28.20 -28.39 -42.74
C VAL A 396 -26.72 -28.46 -42.43
N ARG A 397 -25.89 -27.91 -43.32
CA ARG A 397 -24.46 -27.70 -43.06
C ARG A 397 -24.18 -26.23 -42.86
N LEU A 398 -23.87 -25.87 -41.62
CA LEU A 398 -23.41 -24.53 -41.24
C LEU A 398 -22.26 -24.65 -40.24
N SER A 399 -21.47 -23.59 -40.09
CA SER A 399 -20.36 -23.57 -39.15
C SER A 399 -20.86 -23.34 -37.73
N LEU A 400 -20.96 -24.43 -36.95
CA LEU A 400 -21.35 -24.35 -35.54
C LEU A 400 -20.37 -23.53 -34.68
N PRO A 401 -19.03 -23.62 -34.87
CA PRO A 401 -18.10 -22.78 -34.13
C PRO A 401 -18.22 -21.29 -34.45
N GLU A 402 -18.58 -20.93 -35.70
CA GLU A 402 -18.83 -19.53 -36.10
C GLU A 402 -20.03 -18.95 -35.34
N LEU A 403 -21.13 -19.70 -35.23
CA LEU A 403 -22.27 -19.32 -34.36
C LEU A 403 -21.86 -19.20 -32.89
N GLY A 404 -21.03 -20.12 -32.40
CA GLY A 404 -20.45 -20.04 -31.06
C GLY A 404 -19.66 -18.73 -30.85
N THR A 405 -18.89 -18.29 -31.84
CA THR A 405 -18.16 -17.01 -31.80
C THR A 405 -19.10 -15.82 -31.81
N ALA A 406 -20.17 -15.84 -32.60
CA ALA A 406 -21.18 -14.79 -32.60
C ALA A 406 -21.82 -14.63 -31.22
N GLY A 407 -22.16 -15.73 -30.55
CA GLY A 407 -22.67 -15.74 -29.17
C GLY A 407 -21.64 -15.25 -28.13
N ALA A 408 -20.37 -15.65 -28.25
CA ALA A 408 -19.31 -15.17 -27.37
C ALA A 408 -19.05 -13.66 -27.53
N LEU A 409 -19.08 -13.15 -28.77
CA LEU A 409 -18.95 -11.72 -29.06
C LEU A 409 -20.16 -10.93 -28.54
N ALA A 410 -21.38 -11.48 -28.60
CA ALA A 410 -22.56 -10.85 -27.98
C ALA A 410 -22.39 -10.68 -26.47
N MET A 411 -21.81 -11.69 -25.79
CA MET A 411 -21.46 -11.60 -24.37
C MET A 411 -20.36 -10.55 -24.12
N LEU A 412 -19.35 -10.45 -24.98
CA LEU A 412 -18.31 -9.42 -24.88
C LEU A 412 -18.85 -8.00 -25.10
N THR A 413 -19.84 -7.83 -25.97
CA THR A 413 -20.58 -6.57 -26.14
C THR A 413 -21.28 -6.18 -24.83
N ALA A 414 -21.94 -7.13 -24.18
CA ALA A 414 -22.56 -6.90 -22.87
C ALA A 414 -21.51 -6.53 -21.79
N PHE A 415 -20.34 -7.17 -21.78
CA PHE A 415 -19.19 -6.79 -20.95
C PHE A 415 -18.72 -5.34 -21.20
N ALA A 416 -18.61 -4.93 -22.46
CA ALA A 416 -18.19 -3.59 -22.84
C ALA A 416 -19.19 -2.54 -22.32
N VAL A 417 -20.49 -2.82 -22.40
CA VAL A 417 -21.54 -1.95 -21.85
C VAL A 417 -21.48 -1.89 -20.32
N ALA A 418 -21.33 -3.03 -19.63
CA ALA A 418 -21.20 -3.08 -18.16
C ALA A 418 -20.01 -2.27 -17.65
N HIS A 419 -18.92 -2.23 -18.42
CA HIS A 419 -17.73 -1.47 -18.07
C HIS A 419 -17.96 0.05 -18.02
N LEU A 420 -18.96 0.57 -18.75
CA LEU A 420 -19.29 2.01 -18.79
C LEU A 420 -20.12 2.46 -17.56
N ALA A 421 -20.83 1.53 -16.91
CA ALA A 421 -21.73 1.82 -15.79
C ALA A 421 -21.09 2.59 -14.61
N PRO A 422 -19.88 2.24 -14.11
CA PRO A 422 -19.26 2.96 -12.99
C PRO A 422 -18.73 4.35 -13.35
N THR A 423 -18.49 4.64 -14.63
CA THR A 423 -17.78 5.85 -15.08
C THR A 423 -18.65 6.82 -15.87
N THR A 424 -19.88 6.46 -16.23
CA THR A 424 -20.74 7.27 -17.10
C THR A 424 -22.10 7.59 -16.50
N TRP A 425 -22.59 8.80 -16.78
CA TRP A 425 -23.98 9.19 -16.52
C TRP A 425 -24.85 8.80 -17.72
N LEU A 426 -25.87 7.97 -17.49
CA LEU A 426 -27.05 7.95 -18.35
C LEU A 426 -27.78 9.28 -18.17
N ALA A 427 -28.04 9.99 -19.25
CA ALA A 427 -28.64 11.32 -19.20
C ALA A 427 -29.97 11.29 -18.43
N GLY A 428 -29.96 11.93 -17.26
CA GLY A 428 -31.11 12.20 -16.41
C GLY A 428 -30.75 13.35 -15.50
N ALA A 429 -31.60 14.37 -15.39
CA ALA A 429 -31.37 15.47 -14.48
C ALA A 429 -31.25 14.89 -13.05
N PRO A 430 -30.21 15.24 -12.27
CA PRO A 430 -30.10 14.76 -10.90
C PRO A 430 -31.32 15.27 -10.12
N SER A 431 -32.19 14.35 -9.72
CA SER A 431 -33.18 14.64 -8.67
C SER A 431 -32.43 14.81 -7.37
N ALA A 432 -32.65 15.94 -6.68
CA ALA A 432 -31.92 16.32 -5.47
C ALA A 432 -32.15 15.37 -4.26
N SER A 433 -33.00 14.34 -4.38
CA SER A 433 -33.46 13.53 -3.24
C SER A 433 -32.97 12.07 -3.19
N THR A 434 -32.18 11.59 -4.16
CA THR A 434 -31.68 10.20 -4.16
C THR A 434 -30.17 10.14 -3.90
N PRO A 435 -29.72 9.43 -2.85
CA PRO A 435 -28.29 9.23 -2.59
C PRO A 435 -27.59 8.61 -3.80
N GLU A 436 -26.45 9.17 -4.20
CA GLU A 436 -25.71 8.66 -5.35
C GLU A 436 -25.17 7.25 -5.05
N PRO A 437 -25.47 6.24 -5.90
CA PRO A 437 -25.06 4.87 -5.64
C PRO A 437 -23.54 4.73 -5.66
N ALA A 438 -22.98 3.98 -4.71
CA ALA A 438 -21.56 3.68 -4.67
C ALA A 438 -21.07 2.89 -5.91
N THR A 439 -19.79 3.04 -6.23
CA THR A 439 -19.18 2.48 -7.45
C THR A 439 -19.32 0.96 -7.52
N GLY A 440 -19.13 0.26 -6.39
CA GLY A 440 -19.26 -1.19 -6.29
C GLY A 440 -20.69 -1.69 -6.56
N SER A 441 -21.72 -0.91 -6.19
CA SER A 441 -23.11 -1.23 -6.49
C SER A 441 -23.39 -1.15 -8.00
N LEU A 442 -22.83 -0.14 -8.67
CA LEU A 442 -22.95 0.03 -10.11
C LEU A 442 -22.19 -1.06 -10.89
N ILE A 443 -20.97 -1.41 -10.47
CA ILE A 443 -20.22 -2.52 -11.08
C ILE A 443 -21.01 -3.82 -10.93
N ARG A 444 -21.51 -4.12 -9.72
CA ARG A 444 -22.31 -5.34 -9.49
C ARG A 444 -23.54 -5.39 -10.39
N ARG A 445 -24.33 -4.31 -10.45
CA ARG A 445 -25.53 -4.23 -11.29
C ARG A 445 -25.18 -4.33 -12.79
N GLY A 446 -24.16 -3.62 -13.25
CA GLY A 446 -23.74 -3.62 -14.65
C GLY A 446 -23.30 -5.00 -15.12
N TYR A 447 -22.42 -5.69 -14.36
CA TYR A 447 -21.93 -7.01 -14.74
C TYR A 447 -22.97 -8.13 -14.59
N LEU A 448 -23.90 -8.03 -13.62
CA LEU A 448 -25.06 -8.95 -13.56
C LEU A 448 -26.00 -8.75 -14.74
N ALA A 449 -26.30 -7.49 -15.09
CA ALA A 449 -27.11 -7.18 -16.26
C ALA A 449 -26.43 -7.67 -17.54
N ALA A 450 -25.10 -7.58 -17.64
CA ALA A 450 -24.37 -8.13 -18.78
C ALA A 450 -24.40 -9.65 -18.84
N ALA A 451 -24.28 -10.35 -17.70
CA ALA A 451 -24.40 -11.81 -17.64
C ALA A 451 -25.78 -12.27 -18.14
N ALA A 452 -26.85 -11.63 -17.70
CA ALA A 452 -28.20 -11.93 -18.18
C ALA A 452 -28.42 -11.51 -19.64
N GLY A 453 -28.09 -10.26 -19.99
CA GLY A 453 -28.33 -9.72 -21.33
C GLY A 453 -27.53 -10.44 -22.41
N GLY A 454 -26.26 -10.73 -22.17
CA GLY A 454 -25.41 -11.45 -23.14
C GLY A 454 -25.85 -12.90 -23.35
N THR A 455 -26.30 -13.59 -22.28
CA THR A 455 -26.82 -14.97 -22.40
C THR A 455 -28.16 -15.02 -23.12
N ILE A 456 -29.06 -14.07 -22.86
CA ILE A 456 -30.33 -13.94 -23.58
C ILE A 456 -30.06 -13.70 -25.07
N THR A 457 -29.18 -12.76 -25.42
CA THR A 457 -28.83 -12.49 -26.83
C THR A 457 -28.22 -13.73 -27.51
N ALA A 458 -27.33 -14.46 -26.84
CA ALA A 458 -26.78 -15.70 -27.37
C ALA A 458 -27.84 -16.81 -27.56
N ALA A 459 -28.81 -16.92 -26.63
CA ALA A 459 -29.94 -17.83 -26.79
C ALA A 459 -30.80 -17.44 -28.00
N LEU A 460 -31.12 -16.15 -28.14
CA LEU A 460 -31.86 -15.61 -29.28
C LEU A 460 -31.15 -15.89 -30.60
N TYR A 461 -29.82 -15.81 -30.65
CA TYR A 461 -29.05 -16.14 -31.85
C TYR A 461 -29.22 -17.60 -32.24
N GLY A 462 -29.11 -18.53 -31.28
CA GLY A 462 -29.30 -19.96 -31.56
C GLY A 462 -30.73 -20.29 -32.01
N LEU A 463 -31.73 -19.68 -31.38
CA LEU A 463 -33.13 -19.82 -31.79
C LEU A 463 -33.39 -19.21 -33.16
N ALA A 464 -32.89 -17.99 -33.42
CA ALA A 464 -33.03 -17.31 -34.69
C ALA A 464 -32.43 -18.12 -35.84
N THR A 465 -31.26 -18.74 -35.63
CA THR A 465 -30.66 -19.64 -36.63
C THR A 465 -31.54 -20.87 -36.88
N GLY A 466 -32.05 -21.52 -35.82
CA GLY A 466 -32.96 -22.65 -35.98
C GLY A 466 -34.24 -22.29 -36.76
N THR A 467 -34.81 -21.13 -36.48
CA THR A 467 -35.98 -20.63 -37.21
C THR A 467 -35.67 -20.24 -38.65
N ALA A 468 -34.52 -19.61 -38.91
CA ALA A 468 -34.16 -19.15 -40.26
C ALA A 468 -33.88 -20.30 -41.23
N VAL A 469 -33.46 -21.46 -40.69
CA VAL A 469 -33.10 -22.64 -41.47
C VAL A 469 -34.20 -23.71 -41.42
N GLU A 470 -35.26 -23.51 -40.63
CA GLU A 470 -36.38 -24.45 -40.47
C GLU A 470 -35.95 -25.87 -40.06
N PHE A 471 -34.92 -25.97 -39.20
CA PHE A 471 -34.35 -27.24 -38.73
C PHE A 471 -34.19 -27.25 -37.20
N ASP A 472 -33.85 -28.41 -36.61
CA ASP A 472 -33.68 -28.56 -35.17
C ASP A 472 -32.73 -27.49 -34.60
N TYR A 473 -33.23 -26.67 -33.67
CA TYR A 473 -32.49 -25.58 -33.06
C TYR A 473 -31.48 -26.05 -32.01
N GLY A 474 -31.59 -27.29 -31.54
CA GLY A 474 -30.78 -27.85 -30.45
C GLY A 474 -29.27 -27.67 -30.62
N PRO A 475 -28.67 -28.04 -31.77
CA PRO A 475 -27.24 -27.85 -32.02
C PRO A 475 -26.81 -26.38 -32.01
N TYR A 476 -27.59 -25.48 -32.61
CA TYR A 476 -27.25 -24.06 -32.70
C TYR A 476 -27.28 -23.40 -31.33
N LEU A 477 -28.33 -23.70 -30.55
CA LEU A 477 -28.48 -23.22 -29.18
C LEU A 477 -27.35 -23.72 -28.27
N LYS A 478 -26.93 -24.99 -28.41
CA LYS A 478 -25.81 -25.55 -27.64
C LYS A 478 -24.50 -24.81 -27.91
N TRP A 479 -24.21 -24.45 -29.16
CA TRP A 479 -22.97 -23.76 -29.50
C TRP A 479 -22.98 -22.28 -29.10
N THR A 480 -24.08 -21.56 -29.33
CA THR A 480 -24.16 -20.15 -28.95
C THR A 480 -24.12 -19.97 -27.42
N LEU A 481 -24.88 -20.79 -26.68
CA LEU A 481 -24.85 -20.76 -25.21
C LEU A 481 -23.58 -21.37 -24.64
N GLY A 482 -23.08 -22.47 -25.19
CA GLY A 482 -21.86 -23.14 -24.71
C GLY A 482 -20.63 -22.23 -24.74
N CYS A 483 -20.55 -21.33 -25.72
CA CYS A 483 -19.49 -20.32 -25.80
C CYS A 483 -19.77 -19.06 -24.96
N ALA A 484 -21.02 -18.67 -24.77
CA ALA A 484 -21.39 -17.47 -24.00
C ALA A 484 -21.41 -17.70 -22.47
N LEU A 485 -21.89 -18.86 -22.00
CA LEU A 485 -22.08 -19.17 -20.58
C LEU A 485 -20.80 -19.11 -19.73
N PRO A 486 -19.62 -19.60 -20.18
CA PRO A 486 -18.38 -19.46 -19.41
C PRO A 486 -18.00 -17.99 -19.18
N LEU A 487 -18.21 -17.14 -20.18
CA LEU A 487 -17.98 -15.70 -20.07
C LEU A 487 -19.03 -15.03 -19.16
N ALA A 488 -20.30 -15.46 -19.23
CA ALA A 488 -21.36 -15.02 -18.32
C ALA A 488 -21.09 -15.38 -16.86
N ALA A 489 -20.57 -16.59 -16.60
CA ALA A 489 -20.14 -17.01 -15.27
C ALA A 489 -18.99 -16.13 -14.76
N CYS A 490 -18.01 -15.80 -15.61
CA CYS A 490 -16.96 -14.84 -15.28
C CYS A 490 -17.54 -13.47 -14.89
N ALA A 491 -18.51 -12.94 -15.66
CA ALA A 491 -19.18 -11.68 -15.34
C ALA A 491 -19.91 -11.72 -13.99
N ALA A 492 -20.62 -12.81 -13.70
CA ALA A 492 -21.33 -12.99 -12.44
C ALA A 492 -20.38 -13.06 -11.24
N VAL A 493 -19.25 -13.77 -11.37
CA VAL A 493 -18.21 -13.83 -10.32
C VAL A 493 -17.57 -12.45 -10.12
N ILE A 494 -17.28 -11.73 -11.21
CA ILE A 494 -16.79 -10.35 -11.14
C ILE A 494 -17.80 -9.46 -10.41
N ALA A 495 -19.09 -9.57 -10.73
CA ALA A 495 -20.14 -8.79 -10.08
C ALA A 495 -20.24 -9.06 -8.56
N ALA A 496 -20.10 -10.32 -8.15
CA ALA A 496 -20.12 -10.73 -6.74
C ALA A 496 -18.87 -10.28 -5.97
N ALA A 497 -17.70 -10.30 -6.64
CA ALA A 497 -16.42 -9.95 -6.02
C ALA A 497 -16.13 -8.44 -6.02
N ALA A 498 -16.60 -7.72 -7.03
CA ALA A 498 -16.23 -6.32 -7.29
C ALA A 498 -16.47 -5.34 -6.13
N PRO A 499 -17.56 -5.43 -5.33
CA PRO A 499 -17.76 -4.52 -4.19
C PRO A 499 -16.63 -4.57 -3.15
N ARG A 500 -15.89 -5.69 -3.07
CA ARG A 500 -14.80 -5.90 -2.11
C ARG A 500 -13.43 -5.45 -2.61
N ILE A 501 -13.34 -4.90 -3.83
CA ILE A 501 -12.06 -4.43 -4.38
C ILE A 501 -11.59 -3.22 -3.56
N PRO A 502 -10.31 -3.16 -3.13
CA PRO A 502 -9.76 -1.99 -2.44
C PRO A 502 -9.82 -0.72 -3.29
N ALA A 503 -10.21 0.43 -2.71
CA ALA A 503 -10.36 1.71 -3.42
C ALA A 503 -9.12 2.10 -4.26
N HIS A 504 -7.93 1.96 -3.68
CA HIS A 504 -6.68 2.32 -4.36
C HIS A 504 -6.39 1.48 -5.61
N ALA A 505 -6.91 0.24 -5.67
CA ALA A 505 -6.71 -0.67 -6.79
C ALA A 505 -7.77 -0.48 -7.90
N LEU A 506 -8.86 0.25 -7.61
CA LEU A 506 -10.02 0.36 -8.47
C LEU A 506 -9.73 1.01 -9.84
N PRO A 507 -8.96 2.13 -9.96
CA PRO A 507 -8.64 2.73 -11.25
C PRO A 507 -7.78 1.81 -12.14
N ALA A 508 -6.78 1.16 -11.54
CA ALA A 508 -5.90 0.23 -12.25
C ALA A 508 -6.65 -1.03 -12.71
N TRP A 509 -7.57 -1.53 -11.87
CA TRP A 509 -8.44 -2.64 -12.21
C TRP A 509 -9.39 -2.30 -13.37
N LEU A 510 -10.05 -1.13 -13.34
CA LEU A 510 -10.92 -0.67 -14.43
C LEU A 510 -10.16 -0.56 -15.75
N ALA A 511 -8.96 0.04 -15.76
CA ALA A 511 -8.16 0.15 -16.96
C ALA A 511 -7.82 -1.23 -17.57
N ARG A 512 -7.59 -2.23 -16.71
CA ARG A 512 -7.23 -3.59 -17.11
C ARG A 512 -8.41 -4.43 -17.61
N ILE A 513 -9.63 -4.11 -17.18
CA ILE A 513 -10.82 -4.93 -17.47
C ILE A 513 -11.46 -4.61 -18.83
N ARG A 514 -11.03 -3.53 -19.47
CA ARG A 514 -11.53 -3.13 -20.80
C ARG A 514 -11.36 -4.26 -21.81
N PRO A 515 -12.43 -4.72 -22.47
CA PRO A 515 -12.32 -5.75 -23.51
C PRO A 515 -11.43 -5.27 -24.65
N ALA A 516 -10.57 -6.15 -25.14
CA ALA A 516 -9.60 -5.84 -26.19
C ALA A 516 -10.29 -5.86 -27.57
N ILE A 517 -10.95 -4.76 -27.91
CA ILE A 517 -11.79 -4.57 -29.10
C ILE A 517 -11.06 -4.97 -30.39
N LEU A 518 -9.81 -4.53 -30.54
CA LEU A 518 -9.01 -4.78 -31.73
C LEU A 518 -8.79 -6.28 -31.97
N HIS A 519 -8.60 -7.06 -30.91
CA HIS A 519 -8.35 -8.50 -31.05
C HIS A 519 -9.62 -9.24 -31.49
N ALA A 520 -10.77 -8.84 -30.94
CA ALA A 520 -12.07 -9.38 -31.31
C ALA A 520 -12.46 -9.03 -32.75
N ALA A 521 -12.20 -7.80 -33.18
CA ALA A 521 -12.42 -7.37 -34.56
C ALA A 521 -11.51 -8.15 -35.54
N ILE A 522 -10.21 -8.30 -35.25
CA ILE A 522 -9.29 -9.09 -36.08
C ILE A 522 -9.78 -10.55 -36.19
N GLY A 523 -10.19 -11.14 -35.07
CA GLY A 523 -10.73 -12.51 -35.05
C GLY A 523 -11.99 -12.65 -35.88
N ALA A 524 -12.96 -11.73 -35.71
CA ALA A 524 -14.21 -11.73 -36.48
C ALA A 524 -13.97 -11.54 -37.98
N THR A 525 -13.12 -10.60 -38.37
CA THR A 525 -12.75 -10.41 -39.78
C THR A 525 -12.04 -11.65 -40.35
N GLY A 526 -11.16 -12.27 -39.56
CA GLY A 526 -10.48 -13.51 -39.96
C GLY A 526 -11.46 -14.68 -40.20
N ILE A 527 -12.41 -14.88 -39.27
CA ILE A 527 -13.48 -15.87 -39.41
C ILE A 527 -14.33 -15.57 -40.64
N TYR A 528 -14.70 -14.30 -40.84
CA TYR A 528 -15.51 -13.87 -41.97
C TYR A 528 -14.84 -14.20 -43.30
N LEU A 529 -13.58 -13.80 -43.48
CA LEU A 529 -12.83 -14.05 -44.71
C LEU A 529 -12.59 -15.55 -44.95
N LEU A 530 -12.24 -16.29 -43.89
CA LEU A 530 -12.04 -17.73 -43.97
C LEU A 530 -13.29 -18.43 -44.47
N ARG A 531 -14.45 -18.10 -43.88
CA ARG A 531 -15.72 -18.72 -44.22
C ARG A 531 -16.18 -18.31 -45.61
N ALA A 532 -16.08 -17.03 -45.95
CA ALA A 532 -16.40 -16.53 -47.28
C ALA A 532 -15.59 -17.23 -48.39
N ALA A 533 -14.32 -17.57 -48.12
CA ALA A 533 -13.48 -18.29 -49.06
C ALA A 533 -13.87 -19.77 -49.24
N LEU A 534 -14.27 -20.44 -48.17
CA LEU A 534 -14.71 -21.85 -48.22
C LEU A 534 -16.10 -22.00 -48.83
N THR A 535 -16.95 -20.97 -48.74
CA THR A 535 -18.31 -20.98 -49.29
C THR A 535 -18.44 -20.21 -50.61
N LEU A 536 -17.34 -19.68 -51.15
CA LEU A 536 -17.28 -18.90 -52.39
C LEU A 536 -18.28 -17.73 -52.42
N THR A 537 -18.42 -17.04 -51.29
CA THR A 537 -19.34 -15.90 -51.13
C THR A 537 -18.59 -14.56 -51.08
N PRO A 538 -19.28 -13.40 -51.26
CA PRO A 538 -18.65 -12.09 -51.21
C PRO A 538 -17.75 -11.84 -49.99
N PRO A 539 -16.51 -11.34 -50.20
CA PRO A 539 -15.96 -10.75 -51.44
C PRO A 539 -15.15 -11.73 -52.34
N VAL A 540 -15.15 -13.03 -52.05
CA VAL A 540 -14.23 -13.99 -52.70
C VAL A 540 -14.64 -14.32 -54.13
N ASP A 541 -15.94 -14.34 -54.39
CA ASP A 541 -16.56 -14.45 -55.72
C ASP A 541 -16.04 -13.40 -56.72
N VAL A 542 -15.66 -12.20 -56.26
CA VAL A 542 -15.14 -11.11 -57.11
C VAL A 542 -13.63 -11.19 -57.35
N THR A 543 -12.86 -11.83 -56.46
CA THR A 543 -11.38 -11.78 -56.46
C THR A 543 -10.68 -12.98 -57.12
N GLY A 544 -11.39 -14.11 -57.29
CA GLY A 544 -10.89 -15.29 -58.01
C GLY A 544 -9.77 -16.08 -57.32
N MET A 545 -9.37 -15.73 -56.08
CA MET A 545 -8.27 -16.38 -55.35
C MET A 545 -8.70 -16.88 -53.96
N PRO A 546 -9.60 -17.89 -53.86
CA PRO A 546 -10.14 -18.35 -52.59
C PRO A 546 -9.08 -18.91 -51.64
N GLY A 547 -8.05 -19.59 -52.14
CA GLY A 547 -6.98 -20.13 -51.30
C GLY A 547 -6.20 -19.07 -50.52
N LEU A 548 -5.83 -17.96 -51.19
CA LEU A 548 -5.11 -16.86 -50.54
C LEU A 548 -5.96 -16.16 -49.47
N ILE A 549 -7.25 -15.98 -49.74
CA ILE A 549 -8.17 -15.35 -48.80
C ILE A 549 -8.44 -16.28 -47.60
N ALA A 550 -8.56 -17.59 -47.82
CA ALA A 550 -8.68 -18.56 -46.74
C ALA A 550 -7.45 -18.55 -45.82
N SER A 551 -6.23 -18.57 -46.38
CA SER A 551 -4.99 -18.49 -45.59
C SER A 551 -4.83 -17.15 -44.89
N ALA A 552 -5.19 -16.03 -45.53
CA ALA A 552 -5.16 -14.71 -44.88
C ALA A 552 -6.17 -14.63 -43.73
N GLY A 553 -7.40 -15.13 -43.93
CA GLY A 553 -8.42 -15.22 -42.88
C GLY A 553 -7.95 -16.07 -41.70
N ALA A 554 -7.41 -17.27 -41.98
CA ALA A 554 -6.84 -18.15 -40.95
C ALA A 554 -5.66 -17.50 -40.21
N ALA A 555 -4.77 -16.79 -40.92
CA ALA A 555 -3.68 -16.03 -40.30
C ALA A 555 -4.20 -14.98 -39.31
N LEU A 556 -5.25 -14.24 -39.68
CA LEU A 556 -5.88 -13.26 -38.78
C LEU A 556 -6.48 -13.92 -37.54
N ILE A 557 -7.12 -15.10 -37.67
CA ILE A 557 -7.60 -15.87 -36.51
C ILE A 557 -6.42 -16.27 -35.61
N GLY A 558 -5.29 -16.72 -36.18
CA GLY A 558 -4.07 -17.05 -35.43
C GLY A 558 -3.52 -15.86 -34.65
N VAL A 559 -3.43 -14.68 -35.29
CA VAL A 559 -3.04 -13.42 -34.64
C VAL A 559 -4.01 -13.07 -33.51
N ALA A 560 -5.32 -13.12 -33.77
CA ALA A 560 -6.35 -12.81 -32.77
C ALA A 560 -6.27 -13.75 -31.55
N THR A 561 -6.00 -15.04 -31.79
CA THR A 561 -5.83 -16.07 -30.75
C THR A 561 -4.63 -15.74 -29.86
N ALA A 562 -3.48 -15.42 -30.45
CA ALA A 562 -2.27 -15.03 -29.73
C ALA A 562 -2.48 -13.77 -28.88
N LEU A 563 -3.07 -12.73 -29.48
CA LEU A 563 -3.31 -11.44 -28.83
C LEU A 563 -4.31 -11.56 -27.67
N THR A 564 -5.27 -12.47 -27.78
CA THR A 564 -6.30 -12.72 -26.74
C THR A 564 -5.72 -13.55 -25.59
N ALA A 565 -4.97 -14.62 -25.89
CA ALA A 565 -4.47 -15.55 -24.88
C ALA A 565 -3.29 -15.01 -24.06
N ILE A 566 -2.39 -14.24 -24.68
CA ILE A 566 -1.12 -13.81 -24.08
C ILE A 566 -1.22 -12.33 -23.71
N ARG A 567 -0.63 -11.90 -22.58
CA ARG A 567 -0.62 -10.49 -22.14
C ARG A 567 0.73 -9.77 -22.30
N GLY A 568 1.85 -10.49 -22.27
CA GLY A 568 3.19 -9.89 -22.37
C GLY A 568 3.46 -9.38 -23.79
N ARG A 569 3.98 -8.14 -23.92
CA ARG A 569 4.29 -7.53 -25.23
C ARG A 569 5.32 -8.35 -26.03
N THR A 570 6.37 -8.81 -25.36
CA THR A 570 7.44 -9.63 -25.96
C THR A 570 6.90 -11.00 -26.40
N ALA A 571 6.16 -11.67 -25.52
CA ALA A 571 5.56 -12.96 -25.84
C ALA A 571 4.55 -12.85 -27.00
N ARG A 572 3.75 -11.78 -27.07
CA ARG A 572 2.84 -11.51 -28.20
C ARG A 572 3.59 -11.31 -29.51
N ALA A 573 4.69 -10.54 -29.50
CA ALA A 573 5.47 -10.27 -30.70
C ALA A 573 6.05 -11.55 -31.33
N ILE A 574 6.33 -12.56 -30.52
CA ILE A 574 6.86 -13.85 -30.98
C ILE A 574 5.73 -14.82 -31.38
N THR A 575 4.69 -14.93 -30.55
CA THR A 575 3.62 -15.93 -30.73
C THR A 575 2.60 -15.56 -31.79
N ALA A 576 2.33 -14.26 -32.01
CA ALA A 576 1.39 -13.81 -33.03
C ALA A 576 1.80 -14.22 -34.46
N PRO A 577 3.04 -13.95 -34.92
CA PRO A 577 3.46 -14.42 -36.25
C PRO A 577 3.52 -15.95 -36.35
N GLY A 578 3.96 -16.63 -35.29
CA GLY A 578 3.99 -18.11 -35.25
C GLY A 578 2.61 -18.73 -35.42
N LEU A 579 1.61 -18.25 -34.68
CA LEU A 579 0.23 -18.72 -34.81
C LEU A 579 -0.41 -18.30 -36.13
N ALA A 580 -0.08 -17.11 -36.66
CA ALA A 580 -0.56 -16.67 -37.97
C ALA A 580 -0.10 -17.63 -39.09
N ILE A 581 1.19 -17.96 -39.13
CA ILE A 581 1.77 -18.90 -40.10
C ILE A 581 1.18 -20.30 -39.92
N GLY A 582 1.12 -20.80 -38.68
CA GLY A 582 0.57 -22.13 -38.40
C GLY A 582 -0.89 -22.27 -38.84
N TYR A 583 -1.73 -21.28 -38.54
CA TYR A 583 -3.14 -21.28 -38.94
C TYR A 583 -3.28 -21.18 -40.47
N ALA A 584 -2.46 -20.36 -41.13
CA ALA A 584 -2.48 -20.20 -42.58
C ALA A 584 -2.08 -21.47 -43.36
N ILE A 585 -1.20 -22.30 -42.79
CA ILE A 585 -0.73 -23.56 -43.39
C ILE A 585 -1.74 -24.68 -43.21
N VAL A 586 -2.36 -24.77 -42.02
CA VAL A 586 -3.25 -25.90 -41.67
C VAL A 586 -4.67 -25.70 -42.21
N VAL A 587 -4.99 -24.53 -42.76
CA VAL A 587 -6.33 -24.19 -43.24
C VAL A 587 -6.81 -25.15 -44.35
N SER A 588 -7.96 -25.77 -44.11
CA SER A 588 -8.64 -26.69 -45.02
C SER A 588 -10.13 -26.73 -44.67
N TYR A 589 -10.93 -27.33 -45.54
CA TYR A 589 -12.35 -27.58 -45.29
C TYR A 589 -12.57 -28.40 -44.02
N ASP A 590 -11.71 -29.36 -43.70
CA ASP A 590 -11.87 -30.21 -42.51
C ASP A 590 -11.35 -29.55 -41.21
N THR A 591 -10.40 -28.62 -41.32
CA THR A 591 -9.69 -28.05 -40.17
C THR A 591 -10.23 -26.69 -39.73
N HIS A 592 -11.01 -26.00 -40.57
CA HIS A 592 -11.49 -24.63 -40.27
C HIS A 592 -12.23 -24.53 -38.93
N SER A 593 -13.06 -25.54 -38.60
CA SER A 593 -13.80 -25.58 -37.34
C SER A 593 -12.87 -25.63 -36.12
N ALA A 594 -11.75 -26.37 -36.20
CA ALA A 594 -10.77 -26.45 -35.13
C ALA A 594 -10.05 -25.12 -34.90
N LEU A 595 -9.73 -24.37 -35.97
CA LEU A 595 -9.10 -23.04 -35.87
C LEU A 595 -10.00 -22.05 -35.13
N ILE A 596 -11.31 -22.05 -35.44
CA ILE A 596 -12.30 -21.20 -34.79
C ILE A 596 -12.49 -21.60 -33.32
N VAL A 597 -12.53 -22.90 -33.02
CA VAL A 597 -12.58 -23.41 -31.64
C VAL A 597 -11.34 -22.97 -30.85
N GLY A 598 -10.15 -22.99 -31.44
CA GLY A 598 -8.93 -22.49 -30.80
C GLY A 598 -9.05 -21.02 -30.37
N TYR A 599 -9.68 -20.19 -31.21
CA TYR A 599 -9.98 -18.79 -30.86
C TYR A 599 -11.00 -18.66 -29.72
N LEU A 600 -12.05 -19.49 -29.70
CA LEU A 600 -13.03 -19.55 -28.60
C LEU A 600 -12.39 -19.95 -27.27
N VAL A 601 -11.45 -20.90 -27.28
CA VAL A 601 -10.68 -21.28 -26.10
C VAL A 601 -9.84 -20.09 -25.61
N ALA A 602 -9.23 -19.32 -26.51
CA ALA A 602 -8.50 -18.11 -26.11
C ALA A 602 -9.42 -17.03 -25.49
N LEU A 603 -10.63 -16.82 -26.02
CA LEU A 603 -11.62 -15.89 -25.46
C LEU A 603 -12.06 -16.30 -24.05
N THR A 604 -12.40 -17.57 -23.86
CA THR A 604 -12.81 -18.10 -22.54
C THR A 604 -11.65 -18.04 -21.54
N TRP A 605 -10.43 -18.39 -21.96
CA TRP A 605 -9.21 -18.25 -21.15
C TRP A 605 -8.97 -16.80 -20.71
N TRP A 606 -9.17 -15.83 -21.60
CA TRP A 606 -9.07 -14.41 -21.27
C TRP A 606 -10.06 -14.03 -20.16
N GLY A 607 -11.32 -14.49 -20.22
CA GLY A 607 -12.33 -14.27 -19.18
C GLY A 607 -11.96 -14.91 -17.84
N ILE A 608 -11.39 -16.11 -17.86
CA ILE A 608 -10.90 -16.80 -16.65
C ILE A 608 -9.75 -16.00 -16.01
N GLN A 609 -8.77 -15.57 -16.80
CA GLN A 609 -7.63 -14.77 -16.31
C GLN A 609 -8.07 -13.44 -15.70
N LEU A 610 -9.10 -12.81 -16.26
CA LEU A 610 -9.72 -11.60 -15.75
C LEU A 610 -10.37 -11.82 -14.38
N THR A 611 -11.14 -12.90 -14.26
CA THR A 611 -11.83 -13.29 -13.04
C THR A 611 -10.84 -13.67 -11.94
N ALA A 612 -9.83 -14.46 -12.27
CA ALA A 612 -8.74 -14.85 -11.37
C ALA A 612 -7.98 -13.63 -10.86
N HIS A 613 -7.71 -12.64 -11.72
CA HIS A 613 -7.06 -11.40 -11.29
C HIS A 613 -7.94 -10.61 -10.30
N THR A 614 -9.23 -10.51 -10.58
CA THR A 614 -10.21 -9.84 -9.69
C THR A 614 -10.27 -10.54 -8.34
N LEU A 615 -10.35 -11.87 -8.32
CA LEU A 615 -10.35 -12.67 -7.09
C LEU A 615 -9.04 -12.53 -6.29
N ARG A 616 -7.88 -12.42 -6.96
CA ARG A 616 -6.59 -12.19 -6.28
C ARG A 616 -6.51 -10.83 -5.58
N LEU A 617 -7.15 -9.80 -6.14
CA LEU A 617 -7.24 -8.48 -5.51
C LEU A 617 -8.15 -8.50 -4.28
N VAL A 618 -9.24 -9.28 -4.33
CA VAL A 618 -10.21 -9.40 -3.23
C VAL A 618 -9.73 -10.34 -2.13
N PHE A 619 -9.05 -11.43 -2.48
CA PHE A 619 -8.60 -12.48 -1.56
C PHE A 619 -7.07 -12.68 -1.63
N PRO A 620 -6.26 -11.72 -1.19
CA PRO A 620 -4.80 -11.81 -1.24
C PRO A 620 -4.24 -12.96 -0.38
N ALA A 621 -4.96 -13.37 0.67
CA ALA A 621 -4.58 -14.47 1.56
C ALA A 621 -4.77 -15.87 0.93
N ALA A 622 -5.87 -16.08 0.18
CA ALA A 622 -6.18 -17.37 -0.45
C ALA A 622 -5.13 -17.78 -1.51
N GLY A 623 -4.61 -16.81 -2.27
CA GLY A 623 -3.53 -17.04 -3.24
C GLY A 623 -2.17 -17.37 -2.62
N LYS A 624 -1.98 -17.13 -1.31
CA LYS A 624 -0.80 -17.58 -0.55
C LYS A 624 -1.01 -18.97 0.04
N ALA A 625 -2.22 -19.29 0.50
CA ALA A 625 -2.57 -20.63 0.97
C ALA A 625 -2.49 -21.68 -0.15
N LEU A 626 -2.96 -21.34 -1.37
CA LEU A 626 -2.88 -22.23 -2.52
C LEU A 626 -1.43 -22.48 -2.98
N ARG A 627 -0.56 -21.47 -2.90
CA ARG A 627 0.88 -21.62 -3.17
C ARG A 627 1.57 -22.48 -2.12
N ARG A 628 1.27 -22.27 -0.84
CA ARG A 628 1.77 -23.15 0.24
C ARG A 628 1.34 -24.61 0.09
N LEU A 629 0.16 -24.86 -0.47
CA LEU A 629 -0.30 -26.22 -0.77
C LEU A 629 0.39 -26.82 -2.01
N MET A 630 0.76 -25.99 -2.99
CA MET A 630 1.44 -26.42 -4.21
C MET A 630 2.95 -26.59 -4.03
N ASP A 631 3.58 -25.78 -3.19
CA ASP A 631 5.04 -25.81 -2.99
C ASP A 631 5.48 -26.99 -2.10
N GLY A 632 4.54 -27.73 -1.51
CA GLY A 632 4.79 -28.89 -0.66
C GLY A 632 5.62 -28.55 0.60
N PRO A 633 5.58 -29.40 1.65
CA PRO A 633 6.57 -29.28 2.71
C PRO A 633 7.92 -29.71 2.14
N THR A 634 8.79 -28.77 1.82
CA THR A 634 10.21 -29.06 1.61
C THR A 634 10.77 -29.49 2.97
N SER A 635 10.91 -30.81 3.14
CA SER A 635 11.65 -31.48 4.21
C SER A 635 13.12 -31.10 4.21
#